data_AF-A0A1Z9D3J3-F1
#
_entry.id   AF-A0A1Z9D3J3-F1
#
_cell.length_a   1.000
_cell.length_b   1.000
_cell.length_c   1.000
_cell.angle_alpha   90.00
_cell.angle_beta   90.00
_cell.angle_gamma   90.00
#
_symmetry.space_group_name_H-M   'P 1'
#
loop_
_entity.id
_entity.type
_entity.pdbx_description
1 polymer ?
#
loop_
_entity_poly.entity_id
_entity_poly.type
_entity_poly.pdbx_seq_one_letter_code
_entity_poly.pdbx_strand_id
1 'polypeptide(L)'
;MDRRARLSAIMKRDGSMCVWCRRDIDTDLVAATTEHLVPRIKGGPSWLENEVAACRRCNGERGHRTPAEWIEECQRRGWEPAIATVIGVFEEFQTKVAREGGARRARPYVDSQLRRLRNMRVG
;
A
#
# COMPACT_ATOMS: atom_id res chain seq x y z
N MET A 1 10.70 -9.84 -13.23
CA MET A 1 11.06 -9.99 -11.80
C MET A 1 10.11 -11.01 -11.21
N ASP A 2 10.62 -12.05 -10.56
CA ASP A 2 9.77 -13.02 -9.87
C ASP A 2 9.14 -12.42 -8.60
N ARG A 3 8.18 -13.15 -8.01
CA ARG A 3 7.42 -12.70 -6.84
C ARG A 3 8.30 -12.44 -5.61
N ARG A 4 9.36 -13.23 -5.40
CA ARG A 4 10.23 -13.11 -4.23
C ARG A 4 11.15 -11.90 -4.36
N ALA A 5 11.77 -11.72 -5.53
CA ALA A 5 12.58 -10.54 -5.83
C ALA A 5 11.75 -9.25 -5.73
N ARG A 6 10.47 -9.30 -6.15
CA ARG A 6 9.54 -8.17 -6.04
C ARG A 6 9.23 -7.80 -4.60
N LEU A 7 8.89 -8.78 -3.78
CA LEU A 7 8.64 -8.56 -2.35
C LEU A 7 9.90 -8.03 -1.64
N SER A 8 11.07 -8.59 -1.95
CA SER A 8 12.36 -8.12 -1.41
C SER A 8 12.64 -6.66 -1.79
N ALA A 9 12.36 -6.26 -3.04
CA ALA A 9 12.50 -4.86 -3.46
C ALA A 9 11.55 -3.93 -2.69
N ILE A 10 10.31 -4.34 -2.44
CA ILE A 10 9.34 -3.56 -1.65
C ILE A 10 9.80 -3.46 -0.20
N MET A 11 10.24 -4.56 0.43
CA MET A 11 10.74 -4.55 1.81
C MET A 11 12.00 -3.68 1.95
N LYS A 12 12.87 -3.65 0.95
CA LYS A 12 14.03 -2.76 0.93
C LYS A 12 13.64 -1.28 0.85
N ARG A 13 12.55 -0.96 0.14
CA ARG A 13 12.05 0.41 -0.01
C ARG A 13 11.27 0.89 1.23
N ASP A 14 10.41 0.03 1.77
CA ASP A 14 9.38 0.40 2.74
C ASP A 14 9.64 -0.14 4.16
N GLY A 15 10.60 -1.04 4.32
CA GLY A 15 10.87 -1.81 5.53
C GLY A 15 10.24 -3.21 5.54
N SER A 16 10.68 -4.05 6.47
CA SER A 16 10.25 -5.45 6.64
C SER A 16 9.03 -5.63 7.56
N MET A 17 8.32 -4.55 7.87
CA MET A 17 7.14 -4.57 8.75
C MET A 17 5.87 -4.48 7.89
N CYS A 18 4.85 -5.25 8.22
CA CYS A 18 3.54 -5.16 7.57
C CYS A 18 3.05 -3.70 7.58
N VAL A 19 2.70 -3.16 6.41
CA VAL A 19 2.27 -1.76 6.28
C VAL A 19 1.02 -1.45 7.11
N TRP A 20 0.19 -2.46 7.42
CA TRP A 20 -1.07 -2.30 8.15
C TRP A 20 -0.96 -2.55 9.65
N CYS A 21 -0.50 -3.74 10.07
CA CYS A 21 -0.49 -4.14 11.48
C CYS A 21 0.89 -4.02 12.15
N ARG A 22 1.91 -3.57 11.41
CA ARG A 22 3.30 -3.40 11.89
C ARG A 22 3.97 -4.65 12.46
N ARG A 23 3.41 -5.84 12.27
CA ARG A 23 4.14 -7.09 12.58
C ARG A 23 5.31 -7.25 11.63
N ASP A 24 6.43 -7.75 12.14
CA ASP A 24 7.55 -8.18 11.32
C ASP A 24 7.09 -9.29 10.36
N ILE A 25 7.39 -9.12 9.08
CA ILE A 25 7.04 -10.03 7.99
C ILE A 25 8.29 -10.59 7.29
N ASP A 26 9.50 -10.31 7.80
CA ASP A 26 10.74 -10.97 7.40
C ASP A 26 11.07 -12.11 8.39
N THR A 27 10.06 -12.95 8.64
CA THR A 27 10.14 -14.11 9.53
C THR A 27 9.32 -15.27 8.95
N ASP A 28 9.65 -16.51 9.32
CA ASP A 28 8.88 -17.68 8.91
C ASP A 28 7.49 -17.76 9.57
N LEU A 29 7.29 -17.05 10.69
CA LEU A 29 6.04 -17.06 11.46
C LEU A 29 4.94 -16.21 10.82
N VAL A 30 5.30 -15.17 10.07
CA VAL A 30 4.35 -14.23 9.48
C VAL A 30 4.57 -14.14 7.98
N ALA A 31 3.78 -14.90 7.23
CA ALA A 31 3.91 -14.92 5.78
C ALA A 31 3.67 -13.54 5.14
N ALA A 32 4.70 -13.02 4.47
CA ALA A 32 4.66 -11.80 3.69
C ALA A 32 3.96 -11.97 2.33
N THR A 33 3.35 -10.89 1.87
CA THR A 33 2.70 -10.78 0.57
C THR A 33 2.90 -9.37 -0.01
N THR A 34 2.73 -9.25 -1.32
CA THR A 34 2.65 -7.97 -2.02
C THR A 34 1.19 -7.58 -2.20
N GLU A 35 0.86 -6.33 -1.95
CA GLU A 35 -0.52 -5.84 -1.99
C GLU A 35 -0.65 -4.58 -2.82
N HIS A 36 -1.65 -4.54 -3.71
CA HIS A 36 -1.90 -3.38 -4.56
C HIS A 36 -2.72 -2.32 -3.83
N LEU A 37 -2.27 -1.06 -3.89
CA LEU A 37 -2.98 0.08 -3.31
C LEU A 37 -4.11 0.58 -4.24
N VAL A 38 -3.85 0.68 -5.55
CA VAL A 38 -4.86 0.98 -6.56
C VAL A 38 -5.37 -0.33 -7.19
N PRO A 39 -6.68 -0.64 -7.08
CA PRO A 39 -7.26 -1.81 -7.73
C PRO A 39 -7.24 -1.71 -9.26
N ARG A 40 -7.15 -2.87 -9.95
CA ARG A 40 -7.17 -2.94 -11.43
C ARG A 40 -8.42 -2.29 -12.04
N ILE A 41 -9.59 -2.45 -11.41
CA ILE A 41 -10.85 -1.82 -11.87
C ILE A 41 -10.81 -0.28 -11.81
N LYS A 42 -9.94 0.30 -10.97
CA LYS A 42 -9.67 1.73 -10.91
C LYS A 42 -8.49 2.16 -11.79
N GLY A 43 -7.99 1.26 -12.65
CA GLY A 43 -6.85 1.52 -13.53
C GLY A 43 -5.48 1.31 -12.89
N GLY A 44 -5.41 0.61 -11.75
CA GLY A 44 -4.16 0.30 -11.07
C GLY A 44 -3.32 -0.75 -11.81
N PRO A 45 -2.07 -0.43 -12.22
CA PRO A 45 -1.14 -1.37 -12.83
C PRO A 45 -0.39 -2.20 -11.78
N SER A 46 0.19 -3.34 -12.18
CA SER A 46 1.10 -4.13 -11.33
C SER A 46 2.52 -3.55 -11.36
N TRP A 47 2.65 -2.34 -10.83
CA TRP A 47 3.92 -1.62 -10.67
C TRP A 47 4.41 -1.69 -9.23
N LEU A 48 5.73 -1.61 -9.02
CA LEU A 48 6.29 -1.54 -7.67
C LEU A 48 5.75 -0.29 -6.95
N GLU A 49 5.56 0.79 -7.67
CA GLU A 49 4.99 2.06 -7.23
C GLU A 49 3.47 1.98 -6.96
N ASN A 50 2.84 0.82 -7.13
CA ASN A 50 1.45 0.57 -6.73
C ASN A 50 1.34 -0.54 -5.69
N GLU A 51 2.46 -1.03 -5.15
CA GLU A 51 2.48 -2.18 -4.26
C GLU A 51 3.21 -1.90 -2.96
N VAL A 52 2.74 -2.54 -1.89
CA VAL A 52 3.30 -2.48 -0.52
C VAL A 52 3.47 -3.88 0.04
N ALA A 53 4.30 -4.02 1.08
CA ALA A 53 4.47 -5.28 1.80
C ALA A 53 3.43 -5.40 2.92
N ALA A 54 2.69 -6.51 2.93
CA ALA A 54 1.66 -6.78 3.91
C ALA A 54 1.71 -8.25 4.33
N CYS A 55 1.39 -8.54 5.60
CA CYS A 55 1.20 -9.93 6.02
C CYS A 55 -0.05 -10.52 5.34
N ARG A 56 -0.04 -11.85 5.11
CA ARG A 56 -1.14 -12.57 4.47
C ARG A 56 -2.50 -12.29 5.13
N ARG A 57 -2.54 -12.19 6.47
CA ARG A 57 -3.76 -11.90 7.22
C ARG A 57 -4.35 -10.55 6.84
N CYS A 58 -3.56 -9.47 6.92
CA CYS A 58 -4.06 -8.12 6.66
C CYS A 58 -4.45 -7.93 5.19
N ASN A 59 -3.64 -8.46 4.27
CA ASN A 59 -3.94 -8.42 2.83
C ASN A 59 -5.25 -9.15 2.51
N GLY A 60 -5.47 -10.34 3.10
CA GLY A 60 -6.72 -11.08 2.94
C GLY A 60 -7.92 -10.37 3.58
N GLU A 61 -7.76 -9.86 4.79
CA GLU A 61 -8.85 -9.20 5.52
C GLU A 61 -9.29 -7.89 4.86
N ARG A 62 -8.36 -7.08 4.31
CA ARG A 62 -8.73 -5.79 3.71
C ARG A 62 -9.87 -5.93 2.71
N GLY A 63 -9.82 -6.96 1.86
CA GLY A 63 -10.83 -7.23 0.84
C GLY A 63 -10.98 -6.06 -0.13
N HIS A 64 -12.21 -5.54 -0.27
CA HIS A 64 -12.52 -4.44 -1.19
C HIS A 64 -12.32 -3.04 -0.60
N ARG A 65 -11.88 -2.93 0.66
CA ARG A 65 -11.69 -1.65 1.32
C ARG A 65 -10.54 -0.88 0.71
N THR A 66 -10.73 0.42 0.59
CA THR A 66 -9.69 1.35 0.20
C THR A 66 -8.60 1.43 1.27
N PRO A 67 -7.37 1.84 0.92
CA PRO A 67 -6.31 2.03 1.90
C PRO A 67 -6.71 2.94 3.07
N ALA A 68 -7.45 4.02 2.81
CA ALA A 68 -7.97 4.90 3.87
C ALA A 68 -8.95 4.17 4.81
N GLU A 69 -9.94 3.45 4.29
CA GLU A 69 -10.90 2.67 5.12
C GLU A 69 -10.20 1.57 5.92
N TRP A 70 -9.16 0.96 5.36
CA TRP A 70 -8.42 -0.09 6.05
C TRP A 70 -7.49 0.47 7.13
N ILE A 71 -6.93 1.66 6.92
CA ILE A 71 -6.20 2.40 7.95
C ILE A 71 -7.12 2.75 9.12
N GLU A 72 -8.31 3.28 8.86
CA GLU A 72 -9.33 3.57 9.90
C GLU A 72 -9.65 2.31 10.71
N GLU A 73 -9.84 1.18 10.04
CA GLU A 73 -10.05 -0.11 10.69
C GLU A 73 -8.84 -0.58 11.51
N CYS A 74 -7.62 -0.42 10.99
CA CYS A 74 -6.40 -0.76 11.72
C CYS A 74 -6.28 0.06 13.01
N GLN A 75 -6.54 1.37 12.93
CA GLN A 75 -6.57 2.26 14.09
C GLN A 75 -7.65 1.85 15.10
N ARG A 76 -8.85 1.48 14.62
CA ARG A 76 -9.94 0.96 15.47
C ARG A 76 -9.57 -0.34 16.20
N ARG A 77 -8.63 -1.11 15.66
CA ARG A 77 -8.06 -2.32 16.29
C ARG A 77 -6.89 -2.03 17.23
N GLY A 78 -6.52 -0.76 17.41
CA GLY A 78 -5.36 -0.33 18.18
C GLY A 78 -4.02 -0.60 17.47
N TRP A 79 -4.02 -0.72 16.14
CA TRP A 79 -2.78 -0.82 15.36
C TRP A 79 -2.37 0.56 14.84
N GLU A 80 -1.06 0.74 14.65
CA GLU A 80 -0.46 1.96 14.11
C GLU A 80 0.01 1.73 12.67
N PRO A 81 -0.88 1.75 11.65
CA PRO A 81 -0.49 1.49 10.28
C PRO A 81 0.55 2.52 9.79
N ALA A 82 1.40 2.11 8.85
CA ALA A 82 2.44 2.95 8.27
C ALA A 82 1.85 3.92 7.23
N ILE A 83 1.04 4.88 7.69
CA ILE A 83 0.32 5.86 6.85
C ILE A 83 1.31 6.62 5.95
N ALA A 84 2.47 7.02 6.50
CA ALA A 84 3.50 7.72 5.74
C ALA A 84 4.03 6.91 4.55
N THR A 85 4.21 5.59 4.71
CA THR A 85 4.61 4.68 3.63
C THR A 85 3.54 4.63 2.54
N VAL A 86 2.26 4.48 2.91
CA VAL A 86 1.15 4.43 1.92
C VAL A 86 1.05 5.74 1.14
N ILE A 87 1.20 6.89 1.81
CA ILE A 87 1.26 8.21 1.17
C ILE A 87 2.44 8.26 0.18
N GLY A 88 3.64 7.88 0.62
CA GLY A 88 4.84 7.93 -0.22
C GLY A 88 4.73 7.06 -1.48
N VAL A 89 4.14 5.86 -1.37
CA VAL A 89 3.90 5.01 -2.55
C VAL A 89 2.90 5.66 -3.51
N PHE A 90 1.83 6.27 -3.00
CA PHE A 90 0.88 7.00 -3.86
C PHE A 90 1.50 8.23 -4.53
N GLU A 91 2.37 8.96 -3.86
CA GLU A 91 3.07 10.10 -4.44
C GLU A 91 4.04 9.66 -5.55
N GLU A 92 4.79 8.59 -5.32
CA GLU A 92 5.67 8.00 -6.34
C GLU A 92 4.86 7.46 -7.53
N PHE A 93 3.70 6.85 -7.27
CA PHE A 93 2.76 6.45 -8.31
C PHE A 93 2.37 7.63 -9.20
N GLN A 94 1.99 8.76 -8.60
CA GLN A 94 1.60 9.96 -9.34
C GLN A 94 2.76 10.52 -10.17
N THR A 95 3.95 10.59 -9.58
CA THR A 95 5.18 11.01 -10.26
C THR A 95 5.45 10.15 -11.49
N LYS A 96 5.37 8.82 -11.35
CA LYS A 96 5.54 7.89 -12.46
C LYS A 96 4.47 8.08 -13.54
N VAL A 97 3.19 8.20 -13.18
CA VAL A 97 2.12 8.44 -14.15
C VAL A 97 2.28 9.78 -14.87
N ALA A 98 2.82 10.81 -14.19
CA ALA A 98 3.12 12.10 -14.80
C ALA A 98 4.28 12.00 -15.80
N ARG A 99 5.34 11.26 -15.46
CA ARG A 99 6.53 11.07 -16.30
C ARG A 99 6.28 10.15 -17.50
N GLU A 100 5.60 9.03 -17.29
CA GLU A 100 5.55 7.91 -18.26
C GLU A 100 4.14 7.65 -18.83
N GLY A 101 3.08 8.16 -18.20
CA GLY A 101 1.70 7.89 -18.62
C GLY A 101 1.17 6.52 -18.19
N GLY A 102 0.42 5.82 -19.05
CA GLY A 102 -0.08 4.45 -18.83
C GLY A 102 -1.26 4.26 -17.85
N ALA A 103 -1.30 4.98 -16.72
CA ALA A 103 -2.30 4.78 -15.66
C ALA A 103 -3.07 6.05 -15.26
N ARG A 104 -3.31 6.98 -16.20
CA ARG A 104 -4.01 8.25 -15.93
C ARG A 104 -5.40 8.07 -15.31
N ARG A 105 -6.10 6.96 -15.64
CA ARG A 105 -7.42 6.62 -15.07
C ARG A 105 -7.40 6.39 -13.54
N ALA A 106 -6.23 6.07 -12.96
CA ALA A 106 -6.08 5.89 -11.53
C ALA A 106 -5.99 7.21 -10.74
N ARG A 107 -5.69 8.35 -11.39
CA ARG A 107 -5.44 9.62 -10.71
C ARG A 107 -6.56 10.05 -9.77
N PRO A 108 -7.86 10.06 -10.16
CA PRO A 108 -8.92 10.47 -9.24
C PRO A 108 -9.03 9.61 -7.98
N TYR A 109 -8.75 8.30 -8.11
CA TYR A 109 -8.71 7.40 -6.97
C TYR A 109 -7.55 7.76 -6.03
N VAL A 110 -6.35 7.92 -6.59
CA VAL A 110 -5.14 8.26 -5.81
C VAL A 110 -5.28 9.61 -5.12
N ASP A 111 -5.78 10.64 -5.83
CA ASP A 111 -6.03 11.97 -5.26
C ASP A 111 -7.00 11.91 -4.07
N SER A 112 -8.08 11.14 -4.22
CA SER A 112 -9.05 10.95 -3.14
C SER A 112 -8.45 10.22 -1.94
N GLN A 113 -7.58 9.22 -2.15
CA GLN A 113 -6.92 8.52 -1.06
C GLN A 113 -5.90 9.41 -0.36
N LEU A 114 -5.03 10.09 -1.11
CA LEU A 114 -4.03 11.01 -0.56
C LEU A 114 -4.67 12.10 0.31
N ARG A 115 -5.79 12.69 -0.12
CA ARG A 115 -6.52 13.67 0.69
C ARG A 115 -6.96 13.10 2.04
N ARG A 116 -7.56 11.90 2.05
CA ARG A 116 -8.00 11.24 3.30
C ARG A 116 -6.81 10.90 4.21
N LEU A 117 -5.77 10.32 3.64
CA LEU A 117 -4.59 9.86 4.40
C LEU A 117 -3.80 11.02 5.01
N ARG A 118 -3.66 12.14 4.30
CA ARG A 118 -3.01 13.35 4.82
C ARG A 118 -3.76 13.92 6.02
N ASN A 119 -5.10 13.90 5.99
CA ASN A 119 -5.91 14.31 7.14
C ASN A 119 -5.72 13.39 8.34
N MET A 120 -5.62 12.07 8.11
CA MET A 120 -5.38 11.07 9.18
C MET A 120 -3.99 11.15 9.81
N ARG A 121 -3.00 11.73 9.12
CA ARG A 121 -1.62 11.85 9.64
C ARG A 121 -1.45 13.05 10.57
N VAL A 122 -2.34 14.04 10.47
CA VAL A 122 -2.25 15.31 11.23
C VAL A 122 -3.10 15.27 12.51
N GLY A 123 -4.12 14.40 12.55
CA GLY A 123 -4.93 14.15 13.76
C GLY A 123 -4.35 13.02 14.60
#